data_AF-A0A9W6RT23-F1
#
_entry.id   AF-A0A9W6RT23-F1
#
_cell.length_a   1.000
_cell.length_b   1.000
_cell.length_c   1.000
_cell.angle_alpha   90.00
_cell.angle_beta   90.00
_cell.angle_gamma   90.00
#
_symmetry.space_group_name_H-M   'P 1'
#
loop_
_entity.id
_entity.type
_entity.pdbx_description
1 polymer ?
#
loop_
_entity_poly.entity_id
_entity_poly.type
_entity_poly.pdbx_seq_one_letter_code
_entity_poly.pdbx_strand_id
1 'polypeptide(L)'
;MIAMRSGKAAPGRGEDLNGPAAQPYAALTSTNFDGMTPKVLIVVGEKDWHPFFSDRQDWRSDPYTAAPAPKTRLEILDAEHRLGGISTFDAAETTDENPDRGAAVRALIWAYLRSELYPEDPAWTRAAAALAGSTAPIGRVESK
;
A
#
# COMPACT_ATOMS: atom_id res chain seq x y z
N MET A 1 -6.58 20.47 11.68
CA MET A 1 -6.31 20.11 10.27
C MET A 1 -6.16 18.60 10.22
N ILE A 2 -7.10 17.87 9.61
CA ILE A 2 -6.97 16.41 9.45
C ILE A 2 -5.92 16.20 8.36
N ALA A 3 -4.73 15.78 8.73
CA ALA A 3 -3.70 15.42 7.76
C ALA A 3 -4.08 14.06 7.15
N MET A 4 -4.75 14.08 6.00
CA MET A 4 -5.07 12.89 5.23
C MET A 4 -3.80 12.38 4.55
N ARG A 5 -3.45 11.13 4.82
CA ARG A 5 -2.34 10.46 4.18
C ARG A 5 -2.79 9.10 3.70
N SER A 6 -2.50 8.80 2.44
CA SER A 6 -2.42 7.45 1.92
C SER A 6 -0.97 7.24 1.46
N GLY A 7 -0.41 6.07 1.76
CA GLY A 7 0.91 5.66 1.28
C GLY A 7 0.73 4.47 0.34
N LYS A 8 1.27 4.56 -0.88
CA LYS A 8 1.26 3.48 -1.86
C LYS A 8 2.68 2.95 -2.02
N ALA A 9 2.88 1.64 -1.82
CA ALA A 9 4.14 0.95 -2.05
C ALA A 9 5.37 1.65 -1.42
N ALA A 10 5.18 2.21 -0.22
CA ALA A 10 6.25 2.87 0.52
C ALA A 10 7.31 1.84 0.96
N PRO A 11 8.59 2.22 1.08
CA PRO A 11 9.58 1.33 1.68
C PRO A 11 9.16 0.92 3.10
N GLY A 12 9.65 -0.24 3.54
CA GLY A 12 9.53 -0.69 4.93
C GLY A 12 10.48 0.04 5.87
N ARG A 13 10.70 -0.53 7.06
CA ARG A 13 11.64 -0.04 8.06
C ARG A 13 13.05 -0.04 7.47
N GLY A 14 13.81 0.98 7.81
CA GLY A 14 15.17 1.15 7.31
C GLY A 14 16.12 0.05 7.77
N GLU A 15 15.84 -0.60 8.90
CA GLU A 15 16.60 -1.76 9.38
C GLU A 15 16.51 -2.98 8.45
N ASP A 16 15.43 -3.06 7.66
CA ASP A 16 15.19 -4.14 6.70
C ASP A 16 15.60 -3.76 5.27
N LEU A 17 16.08 -2.53 5.05
CA LEU A 17 16.76 -2.16 3.81
C LEU A 17 18.20 -2.69 3.85
N ASN A 18 18.35 -3.99 3.64
CA ASN A 18 19.61 -4.72 3.79
C ASN A 18 20.18 -5.25 2.46
N GLY A 19 19.48 -5.04 1.34
CA GLY A 19 19.96 -5.39 0.01
C GLY A 19 21.01 -4.40 -0.53
N PRO A 20 21.53 -4.62 -1.76
CA PRO A 20 22.43 -3.70 -2.45
C PRO A 20 21.95 -2.25 -2.53
N ALA A 21 20.65 -2.01 -2.40
CA ALA A 21 20.02 -0.68 -2.30
C ALA A 21 20.40 0.12 -1.04
N ALA A 22 20.87 -0.52 0.04
CA ALA A 22 21.16 0.15 1.32
C ALA A 22 22.18 1.29 1.18
N GLN A 23 23.21 1.10 0.34
CA GLN A 23 24.23 2.10 0.03
C GLN A 23 23.68 3.27 -0.81
N PRO A 24 23.15 3.04 -2.04
CA PRO A 24 22.66 4.13 -2.89
C PRO A 24 21.42 4.84 -2.32
N TYR A 25 20.66 4.19 -1.43
CA TYR A 25 19.49 4.77 -0.76
C TYR A 25 19.69 4.89 0.76
N ALA A 26 20.90 5.26 1.21
CA ALA A 26 21.24 5.39 2.62
C ALA A 26 20.26 6.29 3.42
N ALA A 27 19.64 7.28 2.78
CA ALA A 27 18.62 8.14 3.39
C ALA A 27 17.37 7.37 3.89
N LEU A 28 17.11 6.17 3.36
CA LEU A 28 15.99 5.33 3.77
C LEU A 28 16.31 4.43 4.97
N THR A 29 17.59 4.26 5.33
CA THR A 29 18.03 3.37 6.43
C THR A 29 17.57 3.83 7.82
N SER A 30 17.22 5.10 7.97
CA SER A 30 16.65 5.65 9.22
C SER A 30 15.12 5.62 9.27
N THR A 31 14.44 5.03 8.26
CA THR A 31 12.97 4.99 8.20
C THR A 31 12.41 4.18 9.37
N ASN A 32 11.54 4.80 10.15
CA ASN A 32 10.74 4.14 11.18
C ASN A 32 9.31 4.71 11.17
N PHE A 33 8.39 4.01 11.85
CA PHE A 33 6.96 4.34 11.84
C PHE A 33 6.39 4.66 13.23
N ASP A 34 7.23 4.74 14.26
CA ASP A 34 6.81 4.93 15.65
C ASP A 34 6.00 6.24 15.84
N GLY A 35 6.37 7.29 15.09
CA GLY A 35 5.69 8.58 15.09
C GLY A 35 4.47 8.68 14.15
N MET A 36 4.11 7.62 13.42
CA MET A 36 3.02 7.63 12.44
C MET A 36 1.66 7.48 13.11
N THR A 37 1.28 8.45 13.93
CA THR A 37 0.02 8.48 14.70
C THR A 37 -1.26 8.80 13.93
N PRO A 38 -1.26 9.51 12.77
CA PRO A 38 -2.49 9.75 12.02
C PRO A 38 -3.14 8.46 11.51
N LYS A 39 -4.44 8.52 11.22
CA LYS A 39 -5.15 7.46 10.49
C LYS A 39 -4.65 7.42 9.04
N VAL A 40 -4.23 6.24 8.56
CA VAL A 40 -3.61 6.08 7.22
C VAL A 40 -4.08 4.78 6.56
N LEU A 41 -4.38 4.87 5.26
CA LEU A 41 -4.49 3.73 4.37
C LEU A 41 -3.11 3.40 3.78
N ILE A 42 -2.68 2.16 3.99
CA ILE A 42 -1.40 1.63 3.53
C ILE A 42 -1.71 0.62 2.42
N VAL A 43 -1.30 0.95 1.20
CA VAL A 43 -1.57 0.13 0.02
C VAL A 43 -0.30 -0.58 -0.42
N VAL A 44 -0.31 -1.90 -0.40
CA VAL A 44 0.84 -2.77 -0.71
C VAL A 44 0.45 -3.84 -1.73
N GLY A 45 1.43 -4.37 -2.46
CA GLY A 45 1.24 -5.53 -3.33
C GLY A 45 1.74 -6.78 -2.65
N GLU A 46 1.03 -7.90 -2.80
CA GLU A 46 1.42 -9.21 -2.24
C GLU A 46 2.79 -9.67 -2.75
N LYS A 47 3.17 -9.26 -3.98
CA LYS A 47 4.46 -9.56 -4.61
C LYS A 47 5.38 -8.34 -4.68
N ASP A 48 5.10 -7.27 -3.92
CA ASP A 48 5.92 -6.06 -3.89
C ASP A 48 7.19 -6.26 -3.04
N TRP A 49 8.10 -7.09 -3.55
CA TRP A 49 9.37 -7.38 -2.94
C TRP A 49 10.45 -7.65 -3.99
N HIS A 50 11.68 -7.25 -3.68
CA HIS A 50 12.84 -7.58 -4.50
C HIS A 50 14.11 -7.62 -3.63
N PRO A 51 15.01 -8.62 -3.81
CA PRO A 51 16.22 -8.80 -2.99
C PRO A 51 17.24 -7.66 -3.15
N PHE A 52 17.07 -6.83 -4.18
CA PHE A 52 17.84 -5.59 -4.31
C PHE A 52 17.61 -4.64 -3.12
N PHE A 53 16.41 -4.65 -2.52
CA PHE A 53 16.05 -3.76 -1.41
C PHE A 53 16.10 -4.44 -0.05
N SER A 54 15.45 -5.59 0.11
CA SER A 54 15.29 -6.26 1.39
C SER A 54 15.30 -7.77 1.20
N ASP A 55 15.76 -8.53 2.19
CA ASP A 55 15.57 -9.98 2.24
C ASP A 55 14.18 -10.38 2.76
N ARG A 56 13.44 -9.46 3.40
CA ARG A 56 12.11 -9.74 3.97
C ARG A 56 11.00 -9.44 2.96
N GLN A 57 10.21 -10.46 2.63
CA GLN A 57 9.18 -10.37 1.59
C GLN A 57 8.01 -9.42 1.94
N ASP A 58 7.60 -9.38 3.19
CA ASP A 58 6.48 -8.57 3.66
C ASP A 58 6.90 -7.17 4.16
N TRP A 59 8.15 -6.75 3.95
CA TRP A 59 8.68 -5.49 4.50
C TRP A 59 7.87 -4.24 4.10
N ARG A 60 7.16 -4.28 2.97
CA ARG A 60 6.27 -3.18 2.55
C ARG A 60 5.05 -3.01 3.44
N SER A 61 4.69 -4.03 4.23
CA SER A 61 3.64 -3.97 5.23
C SER A 61 4.08 -3.32 6.55
N ASP A 62 5.34 -2.95 6.71
CA ASP A 62 5.84 -2.34 7.96
C ASP A 62 5.12 -1.07 8.42
N PRO A 63 4.72 -0.13 7.54
CA PRO A 63 3.91 1.00 7.98
C PRO A 63 2.62 0.57 8.67
N TYR A 64 2.09 -0.63 8.34
CA TYR A 64 0.93 -1.19 9.01
C TYR A 64 1.30 -1.92 10.28
N THR A 65 2.35 -2.75 10.29
CA THR A 65 2.70 -3.57 11.46
C THR A 65 3.34 -2.74 12.56
N ALA A 66 4.28 -1.85 12.23
CA ALA A 66 5.10 -1.11 13.18
C ALA A 66 4.47 0.22 13.68
N ALA A 67 3.64 0.89 12.87
CA ALA A 67 3.04 2.15 13.30
C ALA A 67 1.98 1.96 14.40
N PRO A 68 1.76 2.94 15.30
CA PRO A 68 0.62 2.90 16.23
C PRO A 68 -0.73 2.96 15.50
N ALA A 69 -1.78 2.38 16.09
CA ALA A 69 -3.15 2.52 15.61
C ALA A 69 -3.62 4.00 15.58
N PRO A 70 -4.59 4.38 14.74
CA PRO A 70 -5.33 3.53 13.80
C PRO A 70 -4.65 3.39 12.43
N LYS A 71 -4.68 2.19 11.84
CA LYS A 71 -4.14 1.90 10.51
C LYS A 71 -5.05 0.94 9.75
N THR A 72 -5.12 1.12 8.44
CA THR A 72 -5.80 0.20 7.53
C THR A 72 -4.82 -0.24 6.45
N ARG A 73 -4.63 -1.56 6.28
CA ARG A 73 -3.85 -2.13 5.17
C ARG A 73 -4.79 -2.59 4.08
N LEU A 74 -4.50 -2.20 2.84
CA LEU A 74 -5.06 -2.76 1.63
C LEU A 74 -3.94 -3.48 0.88
N GLU A 75 -3.94 -4.80 0.97
CA GLU A 75 -3.02 -5.66 0.24
C GLU A 75 -3.65 -6.07 -1.08
N ILE A 76 -3.00 -5.79 -2.21
CA ILE A 76 -3.47 -6.14 -3.54
C ILE A 76 -2.86 -7.48 -3.93
N LEU A 77 -3.72 -8.47 -4.19
CA LEU A 77 -3.28 -9.83 -4.47
C LEU A 77 -2.57 -9.90 -5.81
N ASP A 78 -1.55 -10.76 -5.85
CA ASP A 78 -0.75 -11.05 -7.04
C ASP A 78 -0.06 -9.81 -7.65
N ALA A 79 0.03 -8.70 -6.90
CA ALA A 79 0.47 -7.41 -7.41
C ALA A 79 1.91 -7.09 -7.01
N GLU A 80 2.67 -6.60 -7.98
CA GLU A 80 4.04 -6.12 -7.79
C GLU A 80 4.04 -4.61 -7.44
N HIS A 81 5.22 -3.99 -7.44
CA HIS A 81 5.44 -2.63 -6.94
C HIS A 81 4.50 -1.56 -7.52
N ARG A 82 4.12 -1.67 -8.78
CA ARG A 82 3.25 -0.69 -9.46
C ARG A 82 1.76 -0.90 -9.16
N LEU A 83 1.38 -2.03 -8.56
CA LEU A 83 0.00 -2.46 -8.28
C LEU A 83 -0.86 -2.56 -9.54
N GLY A 84 -0.33 -3.10 -10.63
CA GLY A 84 -1.02 -3.18 -11.93
C GLY A 84 -1.22 -1.83 -12.65
N GLY A 85 -0.54 -0.76 -12.22
CA GLY A 85 -0.61 0.54 -12.87
C GLY A 85 0.08 0.54 -14.24
N ILE A 86 -0.45 1.33 -15.18
CA ILE A 86 0.15 1.54 -16.51
C ILE A 86 1.20 2.65 -16.39
N SER A 87 2.47 2.34 -16.67
CA SER A 87 3.57 3.28 -16.40
C SER A 87 3.62 4.44 -17.41
N THR A 88 3.58 4.18 -18.72
CA THR A 88 3.31 5.11 -19.85
C THR A 88 3.28 4.30 -21.16
N PHE A 89 3.07 4.93 -22.32
CA PHE A 89 3.18 4.26 -23.63
C PHE A 89 4.58 3.63 -23.81
N ASP A 90 4.62 2.31 -24.01
CA ASP A 90 5.82 1.48 -24.26
C ASP A 90 6.88 1.47 -23.11
N ALA A 91 6.48 1.82 -21.88
CA ALA A 91 7.37 1.72 -20.73
C ALA A 91 7.23 0.36 -20.03
N ALA A 92 8.32 -0.42 -20.00
CA ALA A 92 8.41 -1.70 -19.30
C ALA A 92 8.60 -1.57 -17.77
N GLU A 93 8.32 -0.40 -17.19
CA GLU A 93 8.44 -0.16 -15.74
C GLU A 93 7.36 -0.89 -14.92
N THR A 94 6.27 -1.33 -15.57
CA THR A 94 5.29 -2.26 -14.98
C THR A 94 5.42 -3.61 -15.67
N THR A 95 5.81 -4.62 -14.91
CA THR A 95 5.94 -6.01 -15.36
C THR A 95 4.66 -6.82 -15.19
N ASP A 96 3.72 -6.33 -14.38
CA ASP A 96 2.43 -6.96 -14.06
C ASP A 96 1.22 -6.07 -14.44
N GLU A 97 1.22 -5.48 -15.64
CA GLU A 97 0.14 -4.57 -16.04
C GLU A 97 -1.23 -5.26 -15.97
N ASN A 98 -2.18 -4.62 -15.28
CA ASN A 98 -3.55 -5.11 -15.16
C ASN A 98 -4.51 -3.92 -14.99
N PRO A 99 -5.19 -3.48 -16.07
CA PRO A 99 -6.06 -2.31 -16.04
C PRO A 99 -7.19 -2.40 -15.01
N ASP A 100 -7.76 -3.59 -14.81
CA ASP A 100 -8.85 -3.82 -13.85
C ASP A 100 -8.35 -3.67 -12.41
N ARG A 101 -7.18 -4.24 -12.11
CA ARG A 101 -6.50 -4.05 -10.82
C ARG A 101 -6.19 -2.58 -10.57
N GLY A 102 -5.63 -1.89 -11.56
CA GLY A 102 -5.35 -0.45 -11.47
C GLY A 102 -6.61 0.39 -11.21
N ALA A 103 -7.73 0.05 -11.87
CA ALA A 103 -9.02 0.70 -11.64
C ALA A 103 -9.56 0.44 -10.22
N ALA A 104 -9.47 -0.80 -9.74
CA ALA A 104 -9.92 -1.17 -8.40
C ALA A 104 -9.10 -0.47 -7.31
N VAL A 105 -7.77 -0.40 -7.44
CA VAL A 105 -6.89 0.32 -6.50
C VAL A 105 -7.30 1.80 -6.42
N ARG A 106 -7.53 2.46 -7.56
CA ARG A 106 -7.97 3.86 -7.59
C ARG A 106 -9.33 4.04 -6.90
N ALA A 107 -10.29 3.16 -7.19
CA ALA A 107 -11.63 3.22 -6.59
C ALA A 107 -11.59 3.02 -5.07
N LEU A 108 -10.80 2.08 -4.58
CA LEU A 108 -10.63 1.80 -3.14
C LEU A 108 -9.96 2.96 -2.40
N ILE A 109 -8.89 3.54 -2.98
CA ILE A 109 -8.23 4.72 -2.41
C ILE A 109 -9.20 5.91 -2.38
N TRP A 110 -9.94 6.14 -3.46
CA TRP A 110 -10.95 7.19 -3.51
C TRP A 110 -12.02 6.99 -2.43
N ALA A 111 -12.56 5.77 -2.30
CA ALA A 111 -13.58 5.45 -1.31
C ALA A 111 -13.09 5.68 0.12
N TYR A 112 -11.85 5.29 0.42
CA TYR A 112 -11.21 5.57 1.70
C TYR A 112 -11.12 7.09 1.96
N LEU A 113 -10.51 7.83 1.04
CA LEU A 113 -10.34 9.28 1.19
C LEU A 113 -11.68 10.02 1.29
N ARG A 114 -12.69 9.58 0.55
CA ARG A 114 -14.04 10.13 0.60
C ARG A 114 -14.66 9.99 1.99
N SER A 115 -14.61 8.80 2.59
CA SER A 115 -15.14 8.57 3.94
C SER A 115 -14.31 9.26 5.04
N GLU A 116 -13.00 9.46 4.82
CA GLU A 116 -12.19 10.28 5.75
C GLU A 116 -12.53 11.77 5.67
N LEU A 117 -12.89 12.28 4.47
CA LEU A 117 -13.29 13.67 4.24
C LEU A 117 -14.71 13.95 4.72
N TYR A 118 -15.60 12.98 4.53
CA TYR A 118 -17.03 13.07 4.82
C TYR A 118 -17.41 11.84 5.65
N PRO A 119 -17.34 11.91 7.00
CA PRO A 119 -17.56 10.76 7.88
C PRO A 119 -18.93 10.09 7.73
N GLU A 120 -19.93 10.82 7.24
CA GLU A 120 -21.27 10.31 6.91
C GLU A 120 -21.35 9.56 5.57
N ASP A 121 -20.33 9.67 4.72
CA ASP A 121 -20.28 9.00 3.43
C ASP A 121 -19.78 7.55 3.62
N PRO A 122 -20.60 6.54 3.33
CA PRO A 122 -20.27 5.14 3.57
C PRO A 122 -19.42 4.52 2.43
N ALA A 123 -18.82 5.33 1.55
CA ALA A 123 -18.04 4.87 0.40
C ALA A 123 -17.02 3.79 0.77
N TRP A 124 -16.17 4.02 1.78
CA TRP A 124 -15.17 3.05 2.23
C TRP A 124 -15.80 1.75 2.74
N THR A 125 -16.78 1.84 3.64
CA THR A 125 -17.46 0.66 4.20
C THR A 125 -18.09 -0.20 3.11
N ARG A 126 -18.74 0.41 2.12
CA ARG A 126 -19.33 -0.30 0.98
C ARG A 126 -18.27 -0.93 0.10
N ALA A 127 -17.19 -0.21 -0.21
CA ALA A 127 -16.11 -0.73 -1.05
C ALA A 127 -15.36 -1.89 -0.38
N ALA A 128 -15.07 -1.79 0.92
CA ALA A 128 -14.45 -2.86 1.70
C ALA A 128 -15.36 -4.09 1.80
N ALA A 129 -16.67 -3.90 2.01
CA ALA A 129 -17.63 -5.01 2.04
C ALA A 129 -17.76 -5.69 0.66
N ALA A 130 -17.79 -4.92 -0.42
CA ALA A 130 -17.82 -5.47 -1.78
C ALA A 130 -16.54 -6.26 -2.11
N LEU A 131 -15.38 -5.76 -1.67
CA LEU A 131 -14.11 -6.47 -1.82
C LEU A 131 -14.12 -7.80 -1.04
N ALA A 132 -14.55 -7.79 0.22
CA ALA A 132 -14.60 -8.98 1.07
C ALA A 132 -15.64 -10.01 0.59
N GLY A 133 -16.74 -9.56 -0.02
CA GLY A 133 -17.79 -10.41 -0.57
C GLY A 133 -17.50 -10.97 -1.97
N SER A 134 -16.40 -10.57 -2.61
CA SER A 134 -16.02 -11.08 -3.93
C SER A 134 -15.57 -12.54 -3.87
N THR A 135 -15.98 -13.35 -4.85
CA THR A 135 -15.49 -14.73 -5.01
C THR A 135 -14.08 -14.80 -5.59
N ALA A 136 -13.60 -13.70 -6.18
CA ALA A 136 -12.25 -13.50 -6.67
C ALA A 136 -11.78 -12.10 -6.26
N PRO A 137 -11.44 -11.89 -4.97
CA PRO A 137 -11.07 -10.56 -4.48
C PRO A 137 -9.74 -10.12 -5.08
N ILE A 138 -9.66 -8.87 -5.54
CA ILE A 138 -8.41 -8.28 -6.04
C ILE A 138 -7.45 -7.91 -4.90
N GLY A 139 -7.92 -7.95 -3.65
CA GLY A 139 -7.19 -7.48 -2.48
C GLY A 139 -7.85 -7.87 -1.16
N ARG A 140 -7.15 -7.63 -0.05
CA ARG A 140 -7.60 -7.88 1.32
C ARG A 140 -7.45 -6.60 2.15
N VAL A 141 -8.39 -6.39 3.07
CA VAL A 141 -8.37 -5.25 3.98
C VAL A 141 -8.20 -5.74 5.41
N GLU A 142 -7.27 -5.15 6.13
CA GLU A 142 -7.08 -5.33 7.56
C GLU A 142 -7.05 -3.97 8.25
N SER A 143 -7.48 -3.89 9.51
CA SER A 143 -7.43 -2.65 10.29
C SER A 143 -7.05 -2.91 11.74
N LYS A 144 -6.35 -1.95 12.34
CA LYS A 144 -5.98 -1.93 13.76
C LYS A 144 -6.14 -0.54 14.34
#